data_AF-H1YYP0-F1
#
_entry.id   AF-H1YYP0-F1
#
_cell.length_a   1.000
_cell.length_b   1.000
_cell.length_c   1.000
_cell.angle_alpha   90.00
_cell.angle_beta   90.00
_cell.angle_gamma   90.00
#
_symmetry.space_group_name_H-M   'P 1'
#
loop_
_entity.id
_entity.type
_entity.pdbx_description
1 polymer ?
#
loop_
_entity_poly.entity_id
_entity_poly.type
_entity_poly.pdbx_seq_one_letter_code
_entity_poly.pdbx_strand_id
1 'polypeptide(L)'
;MSDGNANPTWGGYTSLGMDSDHFVDKINYIRSAGGDVAISFGGANGVEIAVNNTDINTLTSKYQQVIDKYNPTWIDFDIEGFAVADKPSIGRRSIAIKRLQDSNPGLRIGFCLPVTPTGLDAYGLNVIDNATENGVEIDIVNLMVMDYGQGAAPDPAGKMGDYAISATKGTYDQLKGRNISATLGMTPMIGQNDQELEIFTIDNANQVKEWAESKDWVTMLGMWSINRDNNGSEGTAIYQWSQLDQENFEFTDIFKSFTTGFSSAQLMIPDTGIPANSTYVIPVKVSGITNAKKVSCSLRWNSSVITVNEVKANNSVFLGSSVTLNLTEGQADLVLANTNSMTDTEPEALFDISVIPGGNSGDSCTISIFNAIWTDTDLKEHYLESIEGNITIFGVKGDFNGNGAVDIGDVSRVSYMVAGLTTVNPAADFNKNGNVDTGDAARIAWYYIGKEKYL
;
A
#
# COMPACT_ATOMS: atom_id res chain seq x y z
N MET A 1 6.23 -17.28 -6.88
CA MET A 1 6.95 -18.33 -7.67
C MET A 1 6.25 -19.67 -7.50
N SER A 2 6.85 -20.79 -7.93
CA SER A 2 6.35 -22.13 -7.62
C SER A 2 7.27 -22.93 -6.70
N ASP A 3 6.71 -23.95 -6.04
CA ASP A 3 7.42 -24.98 -5.26
C ASP A 3 8.20 -26.01 -6.11
N GLY A 4 8.40 -25.74 -7.40
CA GLY A 4 8.96 -26.69 -8.37
C GLY A 4 7.95 -27.67 -8.96
N ASN A 5 6.79 -27.88 -8.31
CA ASN A 5 5.65 -28.68 -8.79
C ASN A 5 4.51 -27.81 -9.32
N ALA A 6 4.83 -26.58 -9.75
CA ALA A 6 3.89 -25.61 -10.29
C ALA A 6 2.76 -25.17 -9.33
N ASN A 7 2.93 -25.35 -8.01
CA ASN A 7 2.04 -24.74 -7.03
C ASN A 7 2.54 -23.35 -6.63
N PRO A 8 1.68 -22.32 -6.59
CA PRO A 8 2.06 -20.98 -6.16
C PRO A 8 2.53 -20.97 -4.70
N THR A 9 3.71 -20.40 -4.49
CA THR A 9 4.29 -20.20 -3.15
C THR A 9 5.08 -18.89 -3.08
N TRP A 10 5.17 -18.36 -1.86
CA TRP A 10 6.12 -17.29 -1.54
C TRP A 10 7.54 -17.85 -1.47
N GLY A 11 8.48 -17.21 -2.17
CA GLY A 11 9.89 -17.61 -2.16
C GLY A 11 10.20 -19.01 -2.72
N GLY A 12 9.24 -19.72 -3.30
CA GLY A 12 9.43 -21.10 -3.77
C GLY A 12 9.32 -22.15 -2.64
N TYR A 13 8.98 -21.74 -1.42
CA TYR A 13 8.91 -22.63 -0.27
C TYR A 13 7.52 -23.25 -0.13
N THR A 14 7.43 -24.59 -0.15
CA THR A 14 6.15 -25.32 0.00
C THR A 14 5.41 -24.95 1.29
N SER A 15 6.14 -24.67 2.38
CA SER A 15 5.56 -24.23 3.66
C SER A 15 4.87 -22.87 3.60
N LEU A 16 5.14 -22.08 2.56
CA LEU A 16 4.55 -20.77 2.30
C LEU A 16 3.63 -20.81 1.06
N GLY A 17 3.01 -21.97 0.82
CA GLY A 17 2.01 -22.16 -0.24
C GLY A 17 0.63 -21.63 0.13
N MET A 18 -0.34 -21.86 -0.76
CA MET A 18 -1.69 -21.30 -0.64
C MET A 18 -2.51 -21.83 0.54
N ASP A 19 -2.13 -22.97 1.10
CA ASP A 19 -2.73 -23.50 2.34
C ASP A 19 -2.29 -22.73 3.60
N SER A 20 -1.27 -21.86 3.51
CA SER A 20 -0.80 -21.00 4.60
C SER A 20 -1.36 -19.59 4.47
N ASP A 21 -1.68 -18.92 5.57
CA ASP A 21 -2.11 -17.50 5.57
C ASP A 21 -0.95 -16.51 5.59
N HIS A 22 0.19 -16.92 5.02
CA HIS A 22 1.38 -16.10 4.95
C HIS A 22 1.05 -14.75 4.26
N PHE A 23 1.45 -13.65 4.90
CA PHE A 23 1.14 -12.25 4.51
C PHE A 23 -0.33 -11.79 4.56
N VAL A 24 -1.33 -12.66 4.82
CA VAL A 24 -2.75 -12.22 4.85
C VAL A 24 -2.96 -11.09 5.86
N ASP A 25 -2.52 -11.27 7.10
CA ASP A 25 -2.65 -10.24 8.15
C ASP A 25 -1.89 -8.95 7.82
N LYS A 26 -0.73 -9.07 7.16
CA LYS A 26 0.09 -7.91 6.77
C LYS A 26 -0.56 -7.10 5.65
N ILE A 27 -1.15 -7.78 4.67
CA ILE A 27 -1.91 -7.14 3.58
C ILE A 27 -3.16 -6.47 4.15
N ASN A 28 -3.88 -7.15 5.05
CA ASN A 28 -5.03 -6.56 5.73
C ASN A 28 -4.64 -5.34 6.57
N TYR A 29 -3.49 -5.38 7.24
CA TYR A 29 -2.95 -4.22 7.96
C TYR A 29 -2.67 -3.04 7.02
N ILE A 30 -1.99 -3.27 5.89
CA ILE A 30 -1.73 -2.22 4.88
C ILE A 30 -3.06 -1.61 4.39
N ARG A 31 -4.07 -2.45 4.12
CA ARG A 31 -5.40 -2.01 3.71
C ARG A 31 -6.12 -1.21 4.77
N SER A 32 -6.04 -1.63 6.03
CA SER A 32 -6.60 -0.87 7.16
C SER A 32 -5.93 0.50 7.35
N ALA A 33 -4.72 0.68 6.83
CA ALA A 33 -4.00 1.95 6.82
C ALA A 33 -4.26 2.79 5.54
N GLY A 34 -5.18 2.36 4.66
CA GLY A 34 -5.53 3.05 3.41
C GLY A 34 -4.63 2.73 2.21
N GLY A 35 -3.71 1.77 2.34
CA GLY A 35 -2.87 1.29 1.23
C GLY A 35 -3.47 0.06 0.53
N ASP A 36 -2.77 -0.45 -0.48
CA ASP A 36 -3.02 -1.76 -1.07
C ASP A 36 -1.70 -2.38 -1.54
N VAL A 37 -1.76 -3.61 -2.05
CA VAL A 37 -0.60 -4.35 -2.54
C VAL A 37 -0.77 -4.82 -3.98
N ALA A 38 0.33 -4.82 -4.73
CA ALA A 38 0.45 -5.61 -5.95
C ALA A 38 1.11 -6.96 -5.61
N ILE A 39 0.62 -8.04 -6.21
CA ILE A 39 1.22 -9.37 -6.04
C ILE A 39 2.03 -9.70 -7.29
N SER A 40 3.35 -9.85 -7.13
CA SER A 40 4.25 -10.17 -8.23
C SER A 40 4.54 -11.67 -8.36
N PHE A 41 4.51 -12.17 -9.59
CA PHE A 41 4.82 -13.54 -9.97
C PHE A 41 6.13 -13.62 -10.74
N GLY A 42 7.08 -14.39 -10.23
CA GLY A 42 8.34 -14.67 -10.91
C GLY A 42 9.52 -14.14 -10.11
N GLY A 43 10.37 -13.35 -10.76
CA GLY A 43 11.65 -12.86 -10.23
C GLY A 43 12.85 -13.73 -10.63
N ALA A 44 14.05 -13.21 -10.37
CA ALA A 44 15.32 -13.81 -10.80
C ALA A 44 15.59 -15.22 -10.27
N ASN A 45 15.21 -15.50 -9.02
CA ASN A 45 15.44 -16.79 -8.36
C ASN A 45 14.21 -17.69 -8.50
N GLY A 46 14.36 -19.01 -8.36
CA GLY A 46 13.24 -19.95 -8.36
C GLY A 46 12.63 -20.25 -9.74
N VAL A 47 11.42 -20.82 -9.73
CA VAL A 47 10.72 -21.26 -10.96
C VAL A 47 9.41 -20.51 -11.08
N GLU A 48 9.31 -19.65 -12.09
CA GLU A 48 8.07 -18.97 -12.47
C GLU A 48 6.99 -20.02 -12.81
N ILE A 49 5.74 -19.78 -12.40
CA ILE A 49 4.67 -20.78 -12.39
C ILE A 49 4.38 -21.31 -13.79
N ALA A 50 4.37 -20.45 -14.81
CA ALA A 50 4.14 -20.90 -16.17
C ALA A 50 5.26 -21.82 -16.64
N VAL A 51 6.53 -21.65 -16.24
CA VAL A 51 7.65 -22.49 -16.71
C VAL A 51 7.38 -23.99 -16.58
N ASN A 52 6.85 -24.45 -15.44
CA ASN A 52 6.56 -25.87 -15.21
C ASN A 52 5.08 -26.27 -15.36
N ASN A 53 4.17 -25.32 -15.54
CA ASN A 53 2.75 -25.61 -15.75
C ASN A 53 2.39 -25.55 -17.24
N THR A 54 2.27 -26.70 -17.88
CA THR A 54 2.03 -26.79 -19.34
C THR A 54 0.55 -26.81 -19.72
N ASP A 55 -0.35 -27.08 -18.77
CA ASP A 55 -1.79 -27.02 -18.99
C ASP A 55 -2.33 -25.62 -18.65
N ILE A 56 -2.92 -24.95 -19.64
CA ILE A 56 -3.36 -23.56 -19.51
C ILE A 56 -4.47 -23.42 -18.45
N ASN A 57 -5.40 -24.39 -18.37
CA ASN A 57 -6.48 -24.32 -17.38
C ASN A 57 -5.94 -24.43 -15.95
N THR A 58 -4.97 -25.32 -15.74
CA THR A 58 -4.29 -25.49 -14.47
C THR A 58 -3.48 -24.22 -14.13
N LEU A 59 -2.74 -23.66 -15.08
CA LEU A 59 -2.00 -22.41 -14.91
C LEU A 59 -2.92 -21.26 -14.50
N THR A 60 -4.02 -21.03 -15.24
CA THR A 60 -5.03 -20.00 -14.89
C THR A 60 -5.57 -20.23 -13.49
N SER A 61 -5.94 -21.47 -13.15
CA SER A 61 -6.49 -21.79 -11.82
C SER A 61 -5.47 -21.56 -10.70
N LYS A 62 -4.17 -21.70 -10.97
CA LYS A 62 -3.10 -21.48 -10.00
C LYS A 62 -2.84 -19.99 -9.76
N TYR A 63 -2.89 -19.17 -10.81
CA TYR A 63 -2.87 -17.72 -10.63
C TYR A 63 -4.15 -17.22 -9.93
N GLN A 64 -5.33 -17.75 -10.31
CA GLN A 64 -6.60 -17.39 -9.67
C GLN A 64 -6.60 -17.73 -8.17
N GLN A 65 -6.01 -18.84 -7.75
CA GLN A 65 -5.86 -19.17 -6.32
C GLN A 65 -5.17 -18.05 -5.51
N VAL A 66 -4.15 -17.41 -6.10
CA VAL A 66 -3.46 -16.28 -5.44
C VAL A 66 -4.36 -15.04 -5.41
N ILE A 67 -5.07 -14.76 -6.51
CA ILE A 67 -6.03 -13.65 -6.60
C ILE A 67 -7.15 -13.84 -5.58
N ASP A 68 -7.77 -15.01 -5.51
CA ASP A 68 -8.86 -15.30 -4.57
C ASP A 68 -8.40 -15.17 -3.11
N LYS A 69 -7.16 -15.61 -2.80
CA LYS A 69 -6.64 -15.58 -1.43
C LYS A 69 -6.31 -14.17 -0.96
N TYR A 70 -5.65 -13.37 -1.78
CA TYR A 70 -5.15 -12.05 -1.37
C TYR A 70 -6.01 -10.89 -1.86
N ASN A 71 -6.96 -11.15 -2.77
CA ASN A 71 -7.84 -10.18 -3.40
C ASN A 71 -7.10 -8.91 -3.88
N PRO A 72 -5.99 -9.02 -4.65
CA PRO A 72 -5.26 -7.84 -5.13
C PRO A 72 -6.04 -7.13 -6.24
N THR A 73 -5.92 -5.81 -6.29
CA THR A 73 -6.42 -5.01 -7.42
C THR A 73 -5.44 -4.98 -8.60
N TRP A 74 -4.19 -5.38 -8.36
CA TRP A 74 -3.11 -5.40 -9.34
C TRP A 74 -2.22 -6.63 -9.14
N ILE A 75 -1.96 -7.35 -10.24
CA ILE A 75 -0.93 -8.38 -10.30
C ILE A 75 0.19 -7.98 -11.25
N ASP A 76 1.40 -8.36 -10.91
CA ASP A 76 2.61 -8.09 -11.67
C ASP A 76 3.27 -9.41 -12.10
N PHE A 77 3.83 -9.44 -13.29
CA PHE A 77 4.56 -10.58 -13.82
C PHE A 77 6.01 -10.18 -14.03
N ASP A 78 6.85 -10.55 -13.06
CA ASP A 78 8.28 -10.34 -13.07
C ASP A 78 8.98 -11.48 -13.83
N ILE A 79 9.17 -11.27 -15.13
CA ILE A 79 9.59 -12.32 -16.06
C ILE A 79 11.06 -12.13 -16.42
N GLU A 80 11.90 -12.92 -15.78
CA GLU A 80 13.35 -12.79 -15.85
C GLU A 80 14.07 -14.12 -16.20
N GLY A 81 15.40 -14.04 -16.33
CA GLY A 81 16.28 -15.19 -16.44
C GLY A 81 15.87 -16.13 -17.58
N PHE A 82 15.64 -17.41 -17.27
CA PHE A 82 15.18 -18.37 -18.27
C PHE A 82 13.75 -18.08 -18.77
N ALA A 83 12.87 -17.58 -17.91
CA ALA A 83 11.45 -17.43 -18.22
C ALA A 83 11.17 -16.38 -19.29
N VAL A 84 12.01 -15.33 -19.39
CA VAL A 84 11.89 -14.27 -20.41
C VAL A 84 12.23 -14.76 -21.82
N ALA A 85 13.03 -15.83 -21.94
CA ALA A 85 13.40 -16.41 -23.22
C ALA A 85 12.56 -17.65 -23.60
N ASP A 86 11.83 -18.25 -22.65
CA ASP A 86 11.03 -19.46 -22.89
C ASP A 86 9.69 -19.14 -23.58
N LYS A 87 9.71 -19.11 -24.92
CA LYS A 87 8.53 -18.85 -25.76
C LYS A 87 7.29 -19.69 -25.40
N PRO A 88 7.41 -20.99 -25.11
CA PRO A 88 6.28 -21.77 -24.63
C PRO A 88 5.64 -21.19 -23.36
N SER A 89 6.43 -20.78 -22.36
CA SER A 89 5.90 -20.19 -21.10
C SER A 89 5.21 -18.88 -21.35
N ILE A 90 5.77 -18.05 -22.21
CA ILE A 90 5.21 -16.76 -22.60
C ILE A 90 3.83 -16.96 -23.22
N GLY A 91 3.72 -17.86 -24.21
CA GLY A 91 2.44 -18.14 -24.89
C GLY A 91 1.32 -18.58 -23.94
N ARG A 92 1.60 -19.55 -23.07
CA ARG A 92 0.58 -20.03 -22.11
C ARG A 92 0.28 -19.02 -21.01
N ARG A 93 1.27 -18.23 -20.57
CA ARG A 93 1.09 -17.14 -19.61
C ARG A 93 0.16 -16.07 -20.16
N SER A 94 0.39 -15.62 -21.40
CA SER A 94 -0.46 -14.62 -22.06
C SER A 94 -1.93 -15.06 -22.15
N ILE A 95 -2.17 -16.32 -22.55
CA ILE A 95 -3.54 -16.88 -22.60
C ILE A 95 -4.15 -16.97 -21.20
N ALA A 96 -3.36 -17.39 -20.20
CA ALA A 96 -3.83 -17.48 -18.83
C ALA A 96 -4.18 -16.10 -18.26
N ILE A 97 -3.33 -15.09 -18.48
CA ILE A 97 -3.57 -13.70 -18.04
C ILE A 97 -4.85 -13.14 -18.66
N LYS A 98 -5.07 -13.34 -19.95
CA LYS A 98 -6.31 -12.88 -20.59
C LYS A 98 -7.55 -13.48 -19.91
N ARG A 99 -7.53 -14.78 -19.60
CA ARG A 99 -8.62 -15.43 -18.86
C ARG A 99 -8.82 -14.88 -17.45
N LEU A 100 -7.73 -14.49 -16.77
CA LEU A 100 -7.82 -13.85 -15.46
C LEU A 100 -8.45 -12.46 -15.58
N GLN A 101 -8.05 -11.64 -16.56
CA GLN A 101 -8.67 -10.33 -16.80
C GLN A 101 -10.17 -10.45 -17.08
N ASP A 102 -10.56 -11.43 -17.91
CA ASP A 102 -11.98 -11.68 -18.23
C ASP A 102 -12.79 -12.15 -17.01
N SER A 103 -12.14 -12.86 -16.08
CA SER A 103 -12.78 -13.41 -14.87
C SER A 103 -12.79 -12.44 -13.69
N ASN A 104 -11.92 -11.42 -13.69
CA ASN A 104 -11.75 -10.47 -12.61
C ASN A 104 -11.82 -9.03 -13.15
N PRO A 105 -13.03 -8.50 -13.41
CA PRO A 105 -13.19 -7.14 -13.94
C PRO A 105 -12.49 -6.10 -13.04
N GLY A 106 -11.65 -5.25 -13.64
CA GLY A 106 -10.88 -4.23 -12.93
C GLY A 106 -9.52 -4.69 -12.40
N LEU A 107 -9.14 -5.97 -12.58
CA LEU A 107 -7.81 -6.45 -12.25
C LEU A 107 -6.76 -5.84 -13.20
N ARG A 108 -5.84 -5.06 -12.63
CA ARG A 108 -4.72 -4.45 -13.36
C ARG A 108 -3.61 -5.46 -13.59
N ILE A 109 -2.98 -5.40 -14.76
CA ILE A 109 -1.88 -6.28 -15.19
C ILE A 109 -0.60 -5.48 -15.41
N GLY A 110 0.43 -5.82 -14.64
CA GLY A 110 1.80 -5.35 -14.81
C GLY A 110 2.73 -6.41 -15.40
N PHE A 111 3.73 -5.98 -16.15
CA PHE A 111 4.90 -6.78 -16.49
C PHE A 111 6.15 -6.09 -15.98
N CYS A 112 6.90 -6.74 -15.10
CA CYS A 112 8.22 -6.33 -14.67
C CYS A 112 9.27 -7.05 -15.52
N LEU A 113 10.08 -6.29 -16.27
CA LEU A 113 10.94 -6.84 -17.32
C LEU A 113 12.37 -6.28 -17.31
N PRO A 114 13.39 -7.12 -17.62
CA PRO A 114 14.76 -6.65 -17.78
C PRO A 114 14.85 -5.67 -18.94
N VAL A 115 15.72 -4.67 -18.82
CA VAL A 115 15.85 -3.61 -19.82
C VAL A 115 17.31 -3.30 -20.08
N THR A 116 17.60 -2.76 -21.27
CA THR A 116 18.89 -2.14 -21.59
C THR A 116 18.73 -0.62 -21.56
N PRO A 117 19.82 0.17 -21.57
CA PRO A 117 19.75 1.62 -21.79
C PRO A 117 19.04 2.06 -23.09
N THR A 118 18.79 1.13 -24.01
CA THR A 118 18.06 1.38 -25.27
C THR A 118 16.60 0.94 -25.25
N GLY A 119 16.11 0.43 -24.11
CA GLY A 119 14.77 -0.12 -23.94
C GLY A 119 14.78 -1.64 -23.79
N LEU A 120 13.61 -2.26 -23.93
CA LEU A 120 13.44 -3.71 -23.88
C LEU A 120 14.23 -4.36 -25.02
N ASP A 121 14.86 -5.49 -24.72
CA ASP A 121 15.52 -6.30 -25.75
C ASP A 121 14.49 -7.16 -26.51
N ALA A 122 14.98 -8.02 -27.43
CA ALA A 122 14.09 -8.87 -28.22
C ALA A 122 13.28 -9.87 -27.38
N TYR A 123 13.78 -10.29 -26.22
CA TYR A 123 13.08 -11.22 -25.33
C TYR A 123 11.98 -10.49 -24.55
N GLY A 124 12.30 -9.34 -23.94
CA GLY A 124 11.32 -8.50 -23.26
C GLY A 124 10.20 -8.04 -24.20
N LEU A 125 10.56 -7.61 -25.41
CA LEU A 125 9.58 -7.26 -26.45
C LEU A 125 8.69 -8.44 -26.84
N ASN A 126 9.24 -9.65 -26.93
CA ASN A 126 8.44 -10.85 -27.22
C ASN A 126 7.43 -11.17 -26.09
N VAL A 127 7.72 -10.86 -24.83
CA VAL A 127 6.74 -10.99 -23.74
C VAL A 127 5.56 -10.05 -23.97
N ILE A 128 5.84 -8.77 -24.24
CA ILE A 128 4.84 -7.72 -24.47
C ILE A 128 4.02 -7.98 -25.74
N ASP A 129 4.69 -8.27 -26.85
CA ASP A 129 4.06 -8.54 -28.15
C ASP A 129 3.16 -9.77 -28.03
N ASN A 130 3.61 -10.85 -27.39
CA ASN A 130 2.79 -12.04 -27.23
C ASN A 130 1.57 -11.83 -26.31
N ALA A 131 1.72 -11.06 -25.23
CA ALA A 131 0.60 -10.73 -24.35
C ALA A 131 -0.48 -9.95 -25.10
N THR A 132 -0.09 -8.90 -25.82
CA THR A 132 -1.02 -8.06 -26.59
C THR A 132 -1.65 -8.80 -27.77
N GLU A 133 -0.91 -9.66 -28.48
CA GLU A 133 -1.45 -10.54 -29.53
C GLU A 133 -2.52 -11.52 -29.00
N ASN A 134 -2.46 -11.90 -27.73
CA ASN A 134 -3.47 -12.72 -27.06
C ASN A 134 -4.58 -11.90 -26.40
N GLY A 135 -4.61 -10.58 -26.62
CA GLY A 135 -5.67 -9.69 -26.15
C GLY A 135 -5.54 -9.27 -24.68
N VAL A 136 -4.37 -9.46 -24.06
CA VAL A 136 -4.09 -8.92 -22.73
C VAL A 136 -4.04 -7.39 -22.80
N GLU A 137 -4.82 -6.73 -21.96
CA GLU A 137 -4.71 -5.30 -21.74
C GLU A 137 -3.61 -5.06 -20.70
N ILE A 138 -2.50 -4.43 -21.09
CA ILE A 138 -1.37 -4.19 -20.19
C ILE A 138 -1.54 -2.80 -19.59
N ASP A 139 -1.69 -2.72 -18.27
CA ASP A 139 -1.78 -1.44 -17.56
C ASP A 139 -0.41 -0.77 -17.46
N ILE A 140 0.61 -1.56 -17.10
CA ILE A 140 1.95 -1.04 -16.81
C ILE A 140 3.05 -2.00 -17.26
N VAL A 141 4.09 -1.45 -17.89
CA VAL A 141 5.36 -2.12 -18.10
C VAL A 141 6.38 -1.50 -17.13
N ASN A 142 6.66 -2.23 -16.05
CA ASN A 142 7.63 -1.86 -15.04
C ASN A 142 9.03 -2.30 -15.49
N LEU A 143 9.99 -1.37 -15.49
CA LEU A 143 11.33 -1.62 -16.01
C LEU A 143 12.30 -1.83 -14.86
N MET A 144 12.99 -2.97 -14.87
CA MET A 144 14.12 -3.20 -13.98
C MET A 144 15.33 -2.44 -14.52
N VAL A 145 15.40 -1.16 -14.14
CA VAL A 145 16.44 -0.21 -14.57
C VAL A 145 17.74 -0.42 -13.78
N MET A 146 18.23 -1.66 -13.84
CA MET A 146 19.35 -2.21 -13.06
C MET A 146 20.09 -3.29 -13.88
N ASP A 147 21.30 -3.63 -13.43
CA ASP A 147 22.07 -4.80 -13.86
C ASP A 147 22.30 -4.88 -15.38
N TYR A 148 22.61 -3.74 -15.98
CA TYR A 148 22.80 -3.61 -17.44
C TYR A 148 24.02 -4.39 -17.94
N GLY A 149 25.05 -4.49 -17.11
CA GLY A 149 26.35 -5.03 -17.45
C GLY A 149 27.19 -4.09 -18.32
N GLN A 150 28.51 -4.27 -18.26
CA GLN A 150 29.50 -3.43 -18.96
C GLN A 150 29.31 -3.32 -20.48
N GLY A 151 28.67 -4.31 -21.10
CA GLY A 151 28.39 -4.29 -22.53
C GLY A 151 27.31 -3.28 -22.93
N ALA A 152 26.26 -3.14 -22.11
CA ALA A 152 25.13 -2.26 -22.39
C ALA A 152 25.28 -0.88 -21.73
N ALA A 153 25.89 -0.83 -20.53
CA ALA A 153 26.15 0.39 -19.77
C ALA A 153 27.66 0.51 -19.44
N PRO A 154 28.50 0.93 -20.39
CA PRO A 154 29.92 1.13 -20.13
C PRO A 154 30.16 2.34 -19.21
N ASP A 155 31.06 2.20 -18.24
CA ASP A 155 31.38 3.23 -17.24
C ASP A 155 30.17 3.71 -16.40
N PRO A 156 29.51 2.80 -15.66
CA PRO A 156 28.26 3.07 -14.93
C PRO A 156 28.39 3.96 -13.69
N ALA A 157 29.62 4.17 -13.19
CA ALA A 157 29.88 4.97 -12.00
C ALA A 157 29.24 6.37 -12.10
N GLY A 158 28.28 6.65 -11.21
CA GLY A 158 27.53 7.91 -11.14
C GLY A 158 26.47 8.11 -12.24
N LYS A 159 26.31 7.17 -13.18
CA LYS A 159 25.43 7.31 -14.36
C LYS A 159 24.22 6.38 -14.33
N MET A 160 23.98 5.67 -13.24
CA MET A 160 22.86 4.72 -13.17
C MET A 160 21.50 5.40 -13.37
N GLY A 161 21.33 6.64 -12.90
CA GLY A 161 20.13 7.44 -13.17
C GLY A 161 19.98 7.82 -14.65
N ASP A 162 21.07 8.18 -15.34
CA ASP A 162 21.07 8.46 -16.78
C ASP A 162 20.68 7.21 -17.60
N TYR A 163 21.19 6.05 -17.21
CA TYR A 163 20.84 4.77 -17.86
C TYR A 163 19.39 4.39 -17.62
N ALA A 164 18.89 4.57 -16.40
CA ALA A 164 17.47 4.35 -16.09
C ALA A 164 16.56 5.23 -16.95
N ILE A 165 16.88 6.53 -17.05
CA ILE A 165 16.12 7.47 -17.88
C ILE A 165 16.18 7.08 -19.37
N SER A 166 17.35 6.65 -19.85
CA SER A 166 17.54 6.25 -21.26
C SER A 166 16.76 4.97 -21.59
N ALA A 167 16.82 3.96 -20.72
CA ALA A 167 16.06 2.72 -20.83
C ALA A 167 14.55 2.97 -20.89
N THR A 168 14.06 3.84 -20.01
CA THR A 168 12.63 4.20 -19.94
C THR A 168 12.16 4.95 -21.18
N LYS A 169 12.96 5.90 -21.72
CA LYS A 169 12.67 6.56 -23.01
C LYS A 169 12.66 5.58 -24.17
N GLY A 170 13.67 4.72 -24.27
CA GLY A 170 13.76 3.72 -25.34
C GLY A 170 12.55 2.80 -25.33
N THR A 171 12.13 2.33 -24.15
CA THR A 171 10.94 1.50 -24.03
C THR A 171 9.66 2.26 -24.38
N TYR A 172 9.53 3.53 -23.97
CA TYR A 172 8.37 4.34 -24.36
C TYR A 172 8.22 4.43 -25.89
N ASP A 173 9.32 4.71 -26.60
CA ASP A 173 9.32 4.76 -28.07
C ASP A 173 8.97 3.39 -28.69
N GLN A 174 9.47 2.29 -28.11
CA GLN A 174 9.14 0.93 -28.54
C GLN A 174 7.65 0.59 -28.37
N LEU A 175 7.02 0.98 -27.25
CA LEU A 175 5.59 0.76 -26.99
C LEU A 175 4.73 1.65 -27.91
N LYS A 176 5.11 2.92 -28.10
CA LYS A 176 4.43 3.82 -29.05
C LYS A 176 4.48 3.27 -30.48
N GLY A 177 5.63 2.76 -30.92
CA GLY A 177 5.78 2.13 -32.23
C GLY A 177 4.90 0.89 -32.44
N ARG A 178 4.46 0.26 -31.34
CA ARG A 178 3.56 -0.91 -31.33
C ARG A 178 2.10 -0.55 -31.08
N ASN A 179 1.78 0.73 -30.89
CA ASN A 179 0.45 1.19 -30.49
C ASN A 179 -0.04 0.55 -29.17
N ILE A 180 0.88 0.36 -28.21
CA ILE A 180 0.57 -0.14 -26.87
C ILE A 180 0.43 1.07 -25.93
N SER A 181 -0.68 1.11 -25.19
CA SER A 181 -1.05 2.25 -24.32
C SER A 181 -0.63 2.09 -22.85
N ALA A 182 0.10 1.02 -22.51
CA ALA A 182 0.59 0.80 -21.16
C ALA A 182 1.45 1.98 -20.68
N THR A 183 1.30 2.34 -19.40
CA THR A 183 2.20 3.29 -18.76
C THR A 183 3.51 2.59 -18.37
N LEU A 184 4.51 3.38 -17.97
CA LEU A 184 5.80 2.86 -17.55
C LEU A 184 6.03 3.00 -16.05
N GLY A 185 6.71 2.00 -15.50
CA GLY A 185 7.29 2.03 -14.16
C GLY A 185 8.81 1.97 -14.22
N MET A 186 9.48 2.52 -13.21
CA MET A 186 10.93 2.42 -13.06
C MET A 186 11.25 1.79 -11.72
N THR A 187 11.91 0.64 -11.73
CA THR A 187 12.36 -0.07 -10.54
C THR A 187 13.88 -0.22 -10.61
N PRO A 188 14.68 0.68 -10.02
CA PRO A 188 16.11 0.48 -9.83
C PRO A 188 16.38 -0.50 -8.68
N MET A 189 17.55 -1.13 -8.72
CA MET A 189 18.16 -1.76 -7.56
C MET A 189 18.94 -0.67 -6.82
N ILE A 190 18.63 -0.42 -5.54
CA ILE A 190 19.19 0.71 -4.79
C ILE A 190 20.59 0.41 -4.27
N GLY A 191 21.50 1.39 -4.27
CA GLY A 191 22.89 1.16 -3.86
C GLY A 191 23.63 0.20 -4.77
N GLN A 192 24.45 -0.69 -4.19
CA GLN A 192 25.21 -1.69 -4.94
C GLN A 192 24.26 -2.63 -5.70
N ASN A 193 24.50 -2.83 -6.98
CA ASN A 193 23.80 -3.82 -7.80
C ASN A 193 24.58 -5.15 -7.86
N ASP A 194 24.02 -6.17 -8.52
CA ASP A 194 24.72 -7.44 -8.72
C ASP A 194 25.95 -7.29 -9.62
N GLN A 195 25.94 -6.30 -10.53
CA GLN A 195 27.12 -5.88 -11.27
C GLN A 195 28.03 -5.00 -10.40
N GLU A 196 29.27 -5.43 -10.16
CA GLU A 196 30.22 -4.81 -9.21
C GLU A 196 30.41 -3.30 -9.39
N LEU A 197 30.39 -2.79 -10.64
CA LEU A 197 30.61 -1.37 -10.93
C LEU A 197 29.32 -0.54 -10.97
N GLU A 198 28.15 -1.16 -10.88
CA GLU A 198 26.86 -0.50 -10.92
C GLU A 198 26.42 -0.18 -9.49
N ILE A 199 26.35 1.12 -9.20
CA ILE A 199 25.88 1.64 -7.91
C ILE A 199 24.85 2.71 -8.19
N PHE A 200 23.60 2.46 -7.81
CA PHE A 200 22.50 3.41 -7.88
C PHE A 200 22.48 4.28 -6.61
N THR A 201 22.98 5.50 -6.70
CA THR A 201 23.16 6.39 -5.54
C THR A 201 21.87 7.13 -5.16
N ILE A 202 21.90 7.80 -4.00
CA ILE A 202 20.85 8.76 -3.59
C ILE A 202 20.66 9.88 -4.62
N ASP A 203 21.75 10.37 -5.21
CA ASP A 203 21.67 11.36 -6.31
C ASP A 203 20.95 10.78 -7.53
N ASN A 204 21.19 9.52 -7.87
CA ASN A 204 20.46 8.86 -8.97
C ASN A 204 18.98 8.68 -8.64
N ALA A 205 18.62 8.41 -7.38
CA ALA A 205 17.21 8.33 -6.95
C ALA A 205 16.49 9.67 -7.15
N ASN A 206 17.08 10.78 -6.68
CA ASN A 206 16.53 12.11 -6.89
C ASN A 206 16.41 12.45 -8.38
N GLN A 207 17.45 12.16 -9.16
CA GLN A 207 17.45 12.36 -10.61
C GLN A 207 16.31 11.61 -11.32
N VAL A 208 16.16 10.31 -11.02
CA VAL A 208 15.09 9.48 -11.60
C VAL A 208 13.72 10.01 -11.21
N LYS A 209 13.54 10.37 -9.94
CA LYS A 209 12.28 10.90 -9.42
C LYS A 209 11.88 12.20 -10.11
N GLU A 210 12.75 13.20 -10.11
CA GLU A 210 12.49 14.50 -10.74
C GLU A 210 12.21 14.35 -12.25
N TRP A 211 12.95 13.46 -12.93
CA TRP A 211 12.69 13.19 -14.34
C TRP A 211 11.33 12.52 -14.55
N ALA A 212 10.98 11.53 -13.74
CA ALA A 212 9.71 10.81 -13.81
C ALA A 212 8.51 11.75 -13.54
N GLU A 213 8.60 12.65 -12.57
CA GLU A 213 7.55 13.66 -12.28
C GLU A 213 7.23 14.54 -13.50
N SER A 214 8.19 14.71 -14.42
CA SER A 214 8.02 15.47 -15.66
C SER A 214 7.38 14.66 -16.81
N LYS A 215 6.89 13.44 -16.56
CA LYS A 215 6.39 12.50 -17.58
C LYS A 215 5.04 11.92 -17.14
N ASP A 216 3.98 12.31 -17.84
CA ASP A 216 2.60 11.82 -17.60
C ASP A 216 2.40 10.32 -17.88
N TRP A 217 3.31 9.71 -18.65
CA TRP A 217 3.31 8.28 -18.98
C TRP A 217 4.19 7.43 -18.07
N VAL A 218 4.92 8.03 -17.12
CA VAL A 218 5.55 7.30 -16.01
C VAL A 218 4.62 7.39 -14.82
N THR A 219 4.17 6.24 -14.30
CA THR A 219 3.11 6.19 -13.26
C THR A 219 3.48 5.37 -12.05
N MET A 220 4.71 4.83 -12.02
CA MET A 220 5.23 4.07 -10.89
C MET A 220 6.73 4.31 -10.74
N LEU A 221 7.16 4.58 -9.52
CA LEU A 221 8.53 4.35 -9.08
C LEU A 221 8.49 3.23 -8.04
N GLY A 222 9.34 2.23 -8.24
CA GLY A 222 9.58 1.15 -7.30
C GLY A 222 11.06 1.10 -6.91
N MET A 223 11.44 0.08 -6.15
CA MET A 223 12.86 -0.21 -5.92
C MET A 223 13.06 -1.67 -5.52
N TRP A 224 14.23 -2.21 -5.86
CA TRP A 224 14.75 -3.45 -5.30
C TRP A 224 15.81 -3.14 -4.24
N SER A 225 15.49 -3.20 -2.94
CA SER A 225 14.17 -3.49 -2.35
C SER A 225 14.03 -2.78 -1.00
N ILE A 226 12.81 -2.76 -0.44
CA ILE A 226 12.55 -2.12 0.87
C ILE A 226 13.44 -2.67 2.00
N ASN A 227 13.79 -3.96 1.96
CA ASN A 227 14.69 -4.57 2.94
C ASN A 227 16.15 -4.09 2.83
N ARG A 228 16.52 -3.47 1.71
CA ARG A 228 17.87 -2.94 1.47
C ARG A 228 18.00 -1.47 1.87
N ASP A 229 16.88 -0.78 2.09
CA ASP A 229 16.82 0.67 2.33
C ASP A 229 17.08 1.01 3.81
N ASN A 230 18.28 0.68 4.27
CA ASN A 230 18.73 0.92 5.63
C ASN A 230 20.21 1.29 5.69
N ASN A 231 20.68 1.68 6.87
CA ASN A 231 22.06 2.11 7.13
C ASN A 231 23.03 0.96 7.49
N GLY A 232 22.70 -0.28 7.11
CA GLY A 232 23.50 -1.49 7.40
C GLY A 232 23.26 -2.11 8.77
N SER A 233 22.33 -1.56 9.56
CA SER A 233 21.97 -2.09 10.89
C SER A 233 21.25 -3.45 10.84
N GLU A 234 20.62 -3.80 9.72
CA GLU A 234 19.90 -5.07 9.54
C GLU A 234 20.77 -6.21 8.99
N GLY A 235 22.00 -5.90 8.57
CA GLY A 235 22.94 -6.86 8.02
C GLY A 235 23.90 -6.23 7.00
N THR A 236 24.89 -7.02 6.58
CA THR A 236 25.93 -6.55 5.65
C THR A 236 25.80 -7.12 4.24
N ALA A 237 24.95 -8.12 4.05
CA ALA A 237 24.74 -8.73 2.74
C ALA A 237 23.93 -7.81 1.84
N ILE A 238 24.19 -7.86 0.53
CA ILE A 238 23.54 -6.99 -0.46
C ILE A 238 22.02 -7.09 -0.42
N TYR A 239 21.43 -8.26 -0.12
CA TYR A 239 19.97 -8.41 -0.01
C TYR A 239 19.37 -7.83 1.28
N GLN A 240 20.20 -7.40 2.24
CA GLN A 240 19.81 -6.81 3.52
C GLN A 240 20.18 -5.34 3.62
N TRP A 241 21.04 -4.83 2.73
CA TRP A 241 21.57 -3.47 2.80
C TRP A 241 21.98 -3.00 1.41
N SER A 242 21.68 -1.74 1.07
CA SER A 242 22.09 -1.07 -0.15
C SER A 242 23.62 -0.96 -0.29
N GLN A 243 24.37 -1.13 0.80
CA GLN A 243 25.82 -0.90 0.87
C GLN A 243 26.25 0.56 0.62
N LEU A 244 25.33 1.50 0.88
CA LEU A 244 25.62 2.92 0.91
C LEU A 244 25.63 3.45 2.35
N ASP A 245 26.37 4.55 2.53
CA ASP A 245 26.18 5.45 3.66
C ASP A 245 24.90 6.25 3.40
N GLN A 246 23.82 5.84 4.05
CA GLN A 246 22.47 6.39 3.90
C GLN A 246 21.73 6.35 5.25
N GLU A 247 20.67 7.13 5.38
CA GLU A 247 19.72 6.98 6.48
C GLU A 247 18.76 5.80 6.24
N ASN A 248 18.12 5.32 7.32
CA ASN A 248 17.05 4.33 7.17
C ASN A 248 15.88 4.91 6.38
N PHE A 249 15.41 4.17 5.38
CA PHE A 249 14.31 4.55 4.49
C PHE A 249 14.58 5.76 3.58
N GLU A 250 15.84 6.14 3.35
CA GLU A 250 16.17 7.33 2.55
C GLU A 250 15.69 7.21 1.08
N PHE A 251 15.81 6.03 0.45
CA PHE A 251 15.28 5.83 -0.91
C PHE A 251 13.75 5.84 -0.92
N THR A 252 13.12 5.25 0.10
CA THR A 252 11.66 5.27 0.31
C THR A 252 11.16 6.70 0.43
N ASP A 253 11.83 7.54 1.21
CA ASP A 253 11.47 8.94 1.40
C ASP A 253 11.55 9.75 0.11
N ILE A 254 12.53 9.45 -0.76
CA ILE A 254 12.66 10.06 -2.08
C ILE A 254 11.52 9.60 -3.01
N PHE A 255 11.30 8.30 -3.13
CA PHE A 255 10.33 7.78 -4.10
C PHE A 255 8.87 7.91 -3.66
N LYS A 256 8.56 7.93 -2.36
CA LYS A 256 7.17 8.11 -1.90
C LYS A 256 6.59 9.45 -2.32
N SER A 257 7.42 10.48 -2.52
CA SER A 257 6.96 11.79 -3.00
C SER A 257 6.51 11.78 -4.46
N PHE A 258 6.85 10.73 -5.22
CA PHE A 258 6.32 10.54 -6.57
C PHE A 258 4.89 9.99 -6.52
N THR A 259 4.60 9.11 -5.56
CA THR A 259 3.27 8.48 -5.36
C THR A 259 2.29 9.35 -4.59
N THR A 260 2.74 10.42 -3.92
CA THR A 260 1.85 11.40 -3.25
C THR A 260 1.14 12.33 -4.26
N GLY A 261 1.38 12.11 -5.55
CA GLY A 261 0.58 12.63 -6.66
C GLY A 261 -0.76 11.91 -6.83
N PHE A 262 -1.60 11.83 -5.79
CA PHE A 262 -3.03 11.85 -6.05
C PHE A 262 -3.31 13.14 -6.82
N SER A 263 -3.49 13.05 -8.14
CA SER A 263 -3.71 14.22 -9.01
C SER A 263 -4.97 15.02 -8.62
N SER A 264 -5.81 14.46 -7.76
CA SER A 264 -6.92 15.13 -7.07
C SER A 264 -6.64 15.21 -5.56
N ALA A 265 -6.84 16.40 -5.00
CA ALA A 265 -6.94 16.61 -3.56
C ALA A 265 -7.97 15.63 -2.96
N GLN A 266 -7.74 15.14 -1.75
CA GLN A 266 -8.57 14.09 -1.14
C GLN A 266 -9.06 14.47 0.26
N LEU A 267 -10.23 13.95 0.62
CA LEU A 267 -10.77 13.96 1.97
C LEU A 267 -10.98 12.51 2.43
N MET A 268 -10.35 12.14 3.54
CA MET A 268 -10.21 10.76 3.98
C MET A 268 -10.76 10.57 5.38
N ILE A 269 -11.53 9.49 5.59
CA ILE A 269 -11.89 8.99 6.91
C ILE A 269 -11.21 7.63 7.08
N PRO A 270 -10.37 7.42 8.11
CA PRO A 270 -9.71 6.14 8.33
C PRO A 270 -10.71 5.08 8.83
N ASP A 271 -10.48 3.83 8.45
CA ASP A 271 -11.12 2.70 9.11
C ASP A 271 -10.77 2.71 10.60
N THR A 272 -11.79 2.60 11.45
CA THR A 272 -11.61 2.78 12.90
C THR A 272 -12.40 1.77 13.71
N GLY A 273 -11.70 1.08 14.61
CA GLY A 273 -12.31 0.31 15.69
C GLY A 273 -12.60 1.17 16.91
N ILE A 274 -13.87 1.24 17.34
CA ILE A 274 -14.26 2.03 18.52
C ILE A 274 -14.79 1.12 19.66
N PRO A 275 -14.44 1.39 20.93
CA PRO A 275 -14.95 0.62 22.06
C PRO A 275 -16.40 0.98 22.36
N ALA A 276 -17.25 -0.02 22.61
CA ALA A 276 -18.61 0.19 23.09
C ALA A 276 -18.65 1.07 24.36
N ASN A 277 -19.63 1.98 24.45
CA ASN A 277 -19.87 2.89 25.58
C ASN A 277 -18.78 3.95 25.85
N SER A 278 -17.97 4.31 24.85
CA SER A 278 -16.99 5.40 24.96
C SER A 278 -17.15 6.40 23.83
N THR A 279 -16.86 7.68 24.09
CA THR A 279 -16.67 8.66 23.02
C THR A 279 -15.29 8.45 22.43
N TYR A 280 -15.22 8.33 21.10
CA TYR A 280 -13.99 8.21 20.34
C TYR A 280 -13.87 9.37 19.36
N VAL A 281 -12.65 9.82 19.10
CA VAL A 281 -12.37 10.93 18.18
C VAL A 281 -11.72 10.37 16.94
N ILE A 282 -12.36 10.54 15.78
CA ILE A 282 -11.84 10.09 14.49
C ILE A 282 -11.32 11.32 13.73
N PRO A 283 -10.03 11.36 13.34
CA PRO A 283 -9.51 12.44 12.52
C PRO A 283 -9.95 12.26 11.07
N VAL A 284 -10.62 13.26 10.50
CA VAL A 284 -10.88 13.35 9.07
C VAL A 284 -9.71 14.10 8.43
N LYS A 285 -9.02 13.44 7.51
CA LYS A 285 -7.78 13.92 6.92
C LYS A 285 -7.99 14.56 5.56
N VAL A 286 -7.11 15.48 5.20
CA VAL A 286 -7.05 16.10 3.87
C VAL A 286 -5.65 15.96 3.30
N SER A 287 -5.53 15.81 1.98
CA SER A 287 -4.26 15.86 1.24
C SER A 287 -4.46 16.55 -0.10
N GLY A 288 -3.35 17.02 -0.70
CA GLY A 288 -3.34 17.60 -2.04
C GLY A 288 -4.03 18.97 -2.17
N ILE A 289 -4.30 19.67 -1.06
CA ILE A 289 -4.85 21.02 -1.08
C ILE A 289 -3.74 22.06 -1.10
N THR A 290 -3.95 23.20 -1.77
CA THR A 290 -2.95 24.28 -1.84
C THR A 290 -3.62 25.63 -1.68
N ASN A 291 -3.17 26.42 -0.70
CA ASN A 291 -3.74 27.73 -0.38
C ASN A 291 -5.26 27.70 -0.13
N ALA A 292 -5.79 26.60 0.42
CA ALA A 292 -7.21 26.44 0.69
C ALA A 292 -7.67 27.39 1.82
N LYS A 293 -8.77 28.09 1.59
CA LYS A 293 -9.46 28.95 2.55
C LYS A 293 -10.69 28.29 3.17
N LYS A 294 -11.32 27.39 2.43
CA LYS A 294 -12.53 26.71 2.83
C LYS A 294 -12.53 25.28 2.35
N VAL A 295 -13.06 24.37 3.17
CA VAL A 295 -13.43 23.01 2.80
C VAL A 295 -14.88 22.80 3.20
N SER A 296 -15.70 22.20 2.34
CA SER A 296 -17.07 21.85 2.68
C SER A 296 -17.42 20.46 2.20
N CYS A 297 -18.18 19.72 3.01
CA CYS A 297 -18.68 18.40 2.68
C CYS A 297 -19.93 18.06 3.50
N SER A 298 -20.57 16.97 3.11
CA SER A 298 -21.71 16.35 3.78
C SER A 298 -21.34 14.93 4.18
N LEU A 299 -21.35 14.63 5.48
CA LEU A 299 -21.12 13.29 6.00
C LEU A 299 -22.46 12.58 6.24
N ARG A 300 -22.50 11.27 6.01
CA ARG A 300 -23.66 10.40 6.29
C ARG A 300 -23.21 9.12 6.98
N TRP A 301 -24.00 8.62 7.92
CA TRP A 301 -23.72 7.37 8.63
C TRP A 301 -25.01 6.69 9.09
N ASN A 302 -24.92 5.43 9.50
CA ASN A 302 -26.03 4.73 10.12
C ASN A 302 -26.16 5.15 11.60
N SER A 303 -27.17 5.98 11.92
CA SER A 303 -27.41 6.48 13.29
C SER A 303 -27.72 5.38 14.31
N SER A 304 -28.14 4.20 13.85
CA SER A 304 -28.35 3.04 14.73
C SER A 304 -27.05 2.38 15.19
N VAL A 305 -25.93 2.63 14.48
CA VAL A 305 -24.61 2.06 14.80
C VAL A 305 -23.76 3.09 15.54
N ILE A 306 -23.68 4.33 15.04
CA ILE A 306 -22.92 5.41 15.70
C ILE A 306 -23.73 6.70 15.75
N THR A 307 -23.47 7.51 16.78
CA THR A 307 -23.93 8.89 16.87
C THR A 307 -22.73 9.82 16.82
N VAL A 308 -22.71 10.78 15.91
CA VAL A 308 -21.74 11.89 15.93
C VAL A 308 -22.29 12.97 16.86
N ASN A 309 -21.52 13.37 17.88
CA ASN A 309 -21.96 14.39 18.86
C ASN A 309 -21.25 15.73 18.69
N GLU A 310 -20.06 15.76 18.08
CA GLU A 310 -19.29 16.98 17.84
C GLU A 310 -18.43 16.84 16.58
N VAL A 311 -18.25 17.94 15.86
CA VAL A 311 -17.25 18.07 14.79
C VAL A 311 -16.42 19.31 15.07
N LYS A 312 -15.10 19.17 15.15
CA LYS A 312 -14.20 20.24 15.57
C LYS A 312 -13.03 20.42 14.60
N ALA A 313 -12.73 21.66 14.23
CA ALA A 313 -11.54 21.97 13.46
C ALA A 313 -10.25 21.57 14.20
N ASN A 314 -9.34 20.90 13.50
CA ASN A 314 -8.05 20.53 14.07
C ASN A 314 -7.08 21.72 13.96
N ASN A 315 -7.05 22.54 15.02
CA ASN A 315 -6.19 23.73 15.08
C ASN A 315 -4.74 23.44 15.45
N SER A 316 -4.41 22.19 15.78
CA SER A 316 -3.01 21.78 15.98
C SER A 316 -2.29 21.61 14.64
N VAL A 317 -3.02 21.22 13.59
CA VAL A 317 -2.51 21.12 12.21
C VAL A 317 -2.74 22.44 11.47
N PHE A 318 -4.01 22.84 11.31
CA PHE A 318 -4.38 24.03 10.54
C PHE A 318 -4.83 25.15 11.47
N LEU A 319 -3.87 25.94 11.96
CA LEU A 319 -4.14 27.07 12.85
C LEU A 319 -5.11 28.09 12.21
N GLY A 320 -6.08 28.55 12.99
CA GLY A 320 -7.09 29.52 12.53
C GLY A 320 -8.29 28.89 11.82
N SER A 321 -8.45 27.56 11.94
CA SER A 321 -9.58 26.82 11.39
C SER A 321 -10.79 26.89 12.31
N SER A 322 -11.97 27.02 11.71
CA SER A 322 -13.27 27.01 12.40
C SER A 322 -14.29 26.22 11.59
N VAL A 323 -15.19 25.52 12.26
CA VAL A 323 -16.25 24.72 11.62
C VAL A 323 -17.60 25.39 11.84
N THR A 324 -18.34 25.58 10.76
CA THR A 324 -19.78 25.81 10.78
C THR A 324 -20.45 24.47 10.47
N LEU A 325 -21.36 24.03 11.33
CA LEU A 325 -21.93 22.68 11.31
C LEU A 325 -23.45 22.72 11.37
N ASN A 326 -24.10 21.97 10.48
CA ASN A 326 -25.48 21.55 10.61
C ASN A 326 -25.51 20.04 10.89
N LEU A 327 -25.74 19.66 12.14
CA LEU A 327 -25.71 18.27 12.61
C LEU A 327 -27.14 17.78 12.88
N THR A 328 -27.46 16.62 12.31
CA THR A 328 -28.74 15.92 12.48
C THR A 328 -28.48 14.43 12.74
N GLU A 329 -29.55 13.66 12.97
CA GLU A 329 -29.44 12.22 13.14
C GLU A 329 -28.99 11.55 11.83
N GLY A 330 -27.74 11.08 11.78
CA GLY A 330 -27.17 10.38 10.61
C GLY A 330 -26.56 11.30 9.54
N GLN A 331 -26.53 12.62 9.77
CA GLN A 331 -26.03 13.59 8.79
C GLN A 331 -25.33 14.79 9.43
N ALA A 332 -24.17 15.15 8.88
CA ALA A 332 -23.48 16.40 9.20
C ALA A 332 -23.15 17.14 7.90
N ASP A 333 -23.67 18.34 7.71
CA ASP A 333 -23.21 19.24 6.64
C ASP A 333 -22.31 20.29 7.26
N LEU A 334 -21.06 20.36 6.80
CA LEU A 334 -20.06 21.21 7.41
C LEU A 334 -19.32 22.08 6.40
N VAL A 335 -18.93 23.25 6.90
CA VAL A 335 -18.03 24.18 6.24
C VAL A 335 -16.91 24.49 7.23
N LEU A 336 -15.69 24.08 6.90
CA LEU A 336 -14.49 24.51 7.58
C LEU A 336 -13.92 25.73 6.87
N ALA A 337 -13.71 26.83 7.61
CA ALA A 337 -13.07 28.04 7.12
C ALA A 337 -11.76 28.28 7.89
N ASN A 338 -10.71 28.70 7.17
CA ASN A 338 -9.40 29.01 7.73
C ASN A 338 -9.01 30.47 7.45
N THR A 339 -8.57 31.21 8.47
CA THR A 339 -8.18 32.63 8.32
C THR A 339 -6.83 32.82 7.62
N ASN A 340 -5.94 31.83 7.73
CA ASN A 340 -4.60 31.85 7.17
C ASN A 340 -4.65 31.27 5.75
N SER A 341 -4.27 30.02 5.54
CA SER A 341 -4.46 29.23 4.32
C SER A 341 -3.97 27.83 4.63
N MET A 342 -4.59 26.81 4.04
CA MET A 342 -4.22 25.41 4.27
C MET A 342 -3.56 24.87 3.01
N THR A 343 -2.33 24.37 3.16
CA THR A 343 -1.60 23.69 2.10
C THR A 343 -1.10 22.39 2.68
N ASP A 344 -1.41 21.29 2.02
CA ASP A 344 -0.94 19.98 2.43
C ASP A 344 -0.71 19.06 1.22
N THR A 345 0.38 18.32 1.27
CA THR A 345 0.75 17.29 0.29
C THR A 345 0.61 15.88 0.87
N GLU A 346 0.49 15.74 2.19
CA GLU A 346 0.33 14.47 2.91
C GLU A 346 -1.03 14.42 3.63
N PRO A 347 -1.52 13.22 4.01
CA PRO A 347 -2.77 13.10 4.76
C PRO A 347 -2.67 13.62 6.21
N GLU A 348 -3.07 14.86 6.45
CA GLU A 348 -3.12 15.48 7.78
C GLU A 348 -4.55 15.74 8.28
N ALA A 349 -4.72 15.72 9.60
CA ALA A 349 -6.04 15.91 10.22
C ALA A 349 -6.59 17.32 9.98
N LEU A 350 -7.68 17.43 9.23
CA LEU A 350 -8.35 18.68 8.92
C LEU A 350 -9.36 19.06 10.02
N PHE A 351 -10.18 18.10 10.41
CA PHE A 351 -11.13 18.21 11.50
C PHE A 351 -11.37 16.84 12.13
N ASP A 352 -11.83 16.86 13.37
CA ASP A 352 -12.10 15.66 14.13
C ASP A 352 -13.61 15.47 14.30
N ILE A 353 -14.08 14.23 14.19
CA ILE A 353 -15.46 13.84 14.52
C ILE A 353 -15.45 13.05 15.83
N SER A 354 -16.25 13.51 16.79
CA SER A 354 -16.48 12.78 18.03
C SER A 354 -17.68 11.86 17.83
N VAL A 355 -17.47 10.55 18.02
CA VAL A 355 -18.46 9.50 17.81
C VAL A 355 -18.74 8.75 19.11
N ILE A 356 -20.00 8.36 19.28
CA ILE A 356 -20.47 7.50 20.36
C ILE A 356 -21.11 6.26 19.72
N PRO A 357 -20.65 5.04 20.06
CA PRO A 357 -21.28 3.81 19.59
C PRO A 357 -22.71 3.68 20.14
N GLY A 358 -23.66 3.42 19.26
CA GLY A 358 -25.05 3.05 19.56
C GLY A 358 -25.38 1.58 19.27
N GLY A 359 -24.58 0.91 18.44
CA GLY A 359 -24.72 -0.51 18.08
C GLY A 359 -24.07 -1.48 19.08
N ASN A 360 -24.22 -2.77 18.80
CA ASN A 360 -23.61 -3.87 19.54
C ASN A 360 -22.19 -4.17 19.05
N SER A 361 -21.46 -4.97 19.82
CA SER A 361 -20.18 -5.52 19.38
C SER A 361 -20.32 -6.26 18.05
N GLY A 362 -19.45 -5.95 17.09
CA GLY A 362 -19.48 -6.50 15.73
C GLY A 362 -20.36 -5.72 14.76
N ASP A 363 -21.18 -4.77 15.23
CA ASP A 363 -21.87 -3.85 14.33
C ASP A 363 -20.85 -2.91 13.67
N SER A 364 -21.09 -2.60 12.41
CA SER A 364 -20.26 -1.66 11.66
C SER A 364 -21.09 -0.76 10.75
N CYS A 365 -20.55 0.43 10.45
CA CYS A 365 -21.11 1.30 9.44
C CYS A 365 -20.03 2.14 8.78
N THR A 366 -20.23 2.48 7.50
CA THR A 366 -19.40 3.46 6.80
C THR A 366 -19.84 4.87 7.13
N ILE A 367 -18.88 5.78 7.32
CA ILE A 367 -19.13 7.22 7.24
C ILE A 367 -18.83 7.66 5.81
N SER A 368 -19.89 7.94 5.06
CA SER A 368 -19.81 8.33 3.66
C SER A 368 -19.69 9.83 3.48
N ILE A 369 -18.96 10.26 2.46
CA ILE A 369 -18.66 11.68 2.18
C ILE A 369 -19.34 12.09 0.88
N PHE A 370 -20.03 13.22 0.91
CA PHE A 370 -20.73 13.79 -0.24
C PHE A 370 -20.34 15.25 -0.45
N ASN A 371 -20.36 15.68 -1.71
CA ASN A 371 -20.16 17.07 -2.12
C ASN A 371 -18.89 17.72 -1.52
N ALA A 372 -17.81 16.95 -1.41
CA ALA A 372 -16.56 17.43 -0.85
C ALA A 372 -15.86 18.36 -1.85
N ILE A 373 -15.71 19.63 -1.47
CA ILE A 373 -15.04 20.65 -2.25
C ILE A 373 -14.14 21.50 -1.35
N TRP A 374 -13.14 22.12 -1.95
CA TRP A 374 -12.35 23.16 -1.30
C TRP A 374 -12.26 24.41 -2.18
N THR A 375 -12.07 25.56 -1.55
CA THR A 375 -11.93 26.86 -2.22
C THR A 375 -10.56 27.43 -1.91
N ASP A 376 -9.82 27.83 -2.95
CA ASP A 376 -8.50 28.46 -2.80
C ASP A 376 -8.58 29.96 -2.44
N THR A 377 -7.43 30.60 -2.28
CA THR A 377 -7.31 32.05 -2.04
C THR A 377 -7.85 32.92 -3.18
N ASP A 378 -7.95 32.36 -4.39
CA ASP A 378 -8.48 33.04 -5.58
C ASP A 378 -9.98 32.80 -5.76
N LEU A 379 -10.63 32.19 -4.76
CA LEU A 379 -12.06 31.85 -4.73
C LEU A 379 -12.47 30.78 -5.76
N LYS A 380 -11.51 30.02 -6.30
CA LYS A 380 -11.82 28.92 -7.21
C LYS A 380 -12.14 27.67 -6.41
N GLU A 381 -13.21 26.99 -6.81
CA GLU A 381 -13.63 25.71 -6.23
C GLU A 381 -12.97 24.54 -6.92
N HIS A 382 -12.60 23.54 -6.14
CA HIS A 382 -11.94 22.31 -6.55
C HIS A 382 -12.60 21.13 -5.84
N TYR A 383 -12.70 19.99 -6.52
CA TYR A 383 -13.26 18.78 -5.95
C TYR A 383 -12.25 18.08 -5.04
N LEU A 384 -12.77 17.47 -3.97
CA LEU A 384 -12.04 16.50 -3.17
C LEU A 384 -12.52 15.10 -3.52
N GLU A 385 -11.60 14.23 -3.90
CA GLU A 385 -11.88 12.79 -3.94
C GLU A 385 -12.16 12.30 -2.51
N SER A 386 -13.15 11.41 -2.38
CA SER A 386 -13.62 10.96 -1.06
C SER A 386 -13.17 9.53 -0.81
N ILE A 387 -12.43 9.34 0.29
CA ILE A 387 -12.07 8.02 0.81
C ILE A 387 -12.87 7.82 2.10
N GLU A 388 -13.83 6.91 2.04
CA GLU A 388 -14.76 6.63 3.14
C GLU A 388 -14.16 5.62 4.12
N GLY A 389 -14.49 5.77 5.41
CA GLY A 389 -13.98 4.90 6.46
C GLY A 389 -15.08 4.05 7.09
N ASN A 390 -14.78 2.78 7.36
CA ASN A 390 -15.63 1.86 8.09
C ASN A 390 -15.38 1.95 9.60
N ILE A 391 -16.45 2.13 10.36
CA ILE A 391 -16.42 2.18 11.83
C ILE A 391 -16.97 0.88 12.38
N THR A 392 -16.15 0.14 13.11
CA THR A 392 -16.53 -1.13 13.74
C THR A 392 -16.56 -1.00 15.26
N ILE A 393 -17.63 -1.48 15.90
CA ILE A 393 -17.77 -1.46 17.35
C ILE A 393 -17.19 -2.74 17.93
N PHE A 394 -16.26 -2.61 18.88
CA PHE A 394 -15.73 -3.73 19.65
C PHE A 394 -16.28 -3.72 21.09
N GLY A 395 -16.75 -4.89 21.53
CA GLY A 395 -17.37 -5.12 22.83
C GLY A 395 -16.38 -5.11 24.00
N VAL A 396 -16.95 -4.85 25.20
CA VAL A 396 -16.39 -4.91 26.56
C VAL A 396 -14.91 -4.52 26.72
N LYS A 397 -14.65 -3.40 27.40
CA LYS A 397 -13.28 -3.02 27.80
C LYS A 397 -12.60 -4.19 28.52
N GLY A 398 -11.53 -4.71 27.93
CA GLY A 398 -10.80 -5.87 28.41
C GLY A 398 -11.07 -7.18 27.66
N ASP A 399 -12.01 -7.23 26.71
CA ASP A 399 -12.24 -8.39 25.83
C ASP A 399 -11.27 -8.33 24.63
N PHE A 400 -10.09 -8.88 24.82
CA PHE A 400 -9.04 -8.94 23.80
C PHE A 400 -9.19 -10.12 22.86
N ASN A 401 -10.07 -11.08 23.16
CA ASN A 401 -10.31 -12.24 22.32
C ASN A 401 -11.62 -12.16 21.50
N GLY A 402 -12.44 -11.13 21.73
CA GLY A 402 -13.60 -10.76 20.94
C GLY A 402 -14.82 -11.65 21.17
N ASN A 403 -14.90 -12.33 22.31
CA ASN A 403 -15.97 -13.29 22.60
C ASN A 403 -17.17 -12.67 23.35
N GLY A 404 -17.13 -11.37 23.61
CA GLY A 404 -18.19 -10.61 24.25
C GLY A 404 -18.13 -10.55 25.78
N ALA A 405 -17.07 -11.05 26.41
CA ALA A 405 -16.87 -11.01 27.86
C ALA A 405 -15.40 -10.84 28.23
N VAL A 406 -15.10 -10.33 29.43
CA VAL A 406 -13.74 -10.45 29.99
C VAL A 406 -13.65 -11.78 30.70
N ASP A 407 -12.83 -12.68 30.17
CA ASP A 407 -12.56 -13.99 30.73
C ASP A 407 -11.06 -14.31 30.82
N ILE A 408 -10.76 -15.57 31.13
CA ILE A 408 -9.37 -16.01 31.30
C ILE A 408 -8.55 -15.93 30.00
N GLY A 409 -9.21 -16.00 28.84
CA GLY A 409 -8.58 -15.82 27.53
C GLY A 409 -8.02 -14.41 27.36
N ASP A 410 -8.68 -13.40 27.91
CA ASP A 410 -8.23 -12.01 27.86
C ASP A 410 -7.08 -11.72 28.80
N VAL A 411 -7.18 -12.25 30.03
CA VAL A 411 -6.07 -12.21 31.00
C VAL A 411 -4.82 -12.84 30.40
N SER A 412 -4.98 -13.97 29.68
CA SER A 412 -3.89 -14.62 28.97
C SER A 412 -3.33 -13.74 27.85
N ARG A 413 -4.17 -13.08 27.04
CA ARG A 413 -3.69 -12.19 25.96
C ARG A 413 -2.90 -11.00 26.50
N VAL A 414 -3.37 -10.33 27.55
CA VAL A 414 -2.62 -9.24 28.19
C VAL A 414 -1.30 -9.75 28.75
N SER A 415 -1.29 -10.93 29.38
CA SER A 415 -0.06 -11.55 29.88
C SER A 415 0.95 -11.87 28.76
N TYR A 416 0.47 -12.27 27.57
CA TYR A 416 1.32 -12.48 26.40
C TYR A 416 1.90 -11.17 25.86
N MET A 417 1.16 -10.06 25.92
CA MET A 417 1.67 -8.73 25.56
C MET A 417 2.81 -8.33 26.50
N VAL A 418 2.61 -8.49 27.81
CA VAL A 418 3.62 -8.20 28.85
C VAL A 418 4.87 -9.08 28.67
N ALA A 419 4.69 -10.33 28.26
CA ALA A 419 5.78 -11.27 28.01
C ALA A 419 6.48 -11.09 26.65
N GLY A 420 6.02 -10.15 25.80
CA GLY A 420 6.55 -9.95 24.45
C GLY A 420 6.26 -11.10 23.48
N LEU A 421 5.25 -11.93 23.78
CA LEU A 421 4.84 -13.07 22.96
C LEU A 421 3.80 -12.71 21.89
N THR A 422 3.21 -11.53 22.00
CA THR A 422 2.30 -10.95 21.00
C THR A 422 2.46 -9.43 20.98
N THR A 423 2.02 -8.77 19.90
CA THR A 423 2.03 -7.32 19.78
C THR A 423 1.26 -6.66 20.91
N VAL A 424 1.86 -5.64 21.52
CA VAL A 424 1.25 -4.85 22.59
C VAL A 424 0.10 -4.02 22.03
N ASN A 425 -1.10 -4.15 22.62
CA ASN A 425 -2.23 -3.26 22.37
C ASN A 425 -2.27 -2.18 23.47
N PRO A 426 -2.08 -0.89 23.16
CA PRO A 426 -2.11 0.19 24.16
C PRO A 426 -3.42 0.28 24.96
N ALA A 427 -4.53 -0.27 24.44
CA ALA A 427 -5.79 -0.34 25.17
C ALA A 427 -5.74 -1.28 26.40
N ALA A 428 -4.68 -2.09 26.53
CA ALA A 428 -4.41 -2.93 27.70
C ALA A 428 -3.74 -2.16 28.87
N ASP A 429 -3.37 -0.89 28.72
CA ASP A 429 -2.87 -0.06 29.84
C ASP A 429 -4.04 0.36 30.76
N PHE A 430 -4.44 -0.56 31.65
CA PHE A 430 -5.52 -0.36 32.62
C PHE A 430 -5.10 0.56 33.75
N ASN A 431 -3.81 0.60 34.06
CA ASN A 431 -3.28 1.40 35.16
C ASN A 431 -2.87 2.83 34.77
N LYS A 432 -2.88 3.14 33.47
CA LYS A 432 -2.61 4.46 32.86
C LYS A 432 -1.22 4.99 33.15
N ASN A 433 -0.22 4.12 33.21
CA ASN A 433 1.18 4.52 33.40
C ASN A 433 1.94 4.71 32.07
N GLY A 434 1.27 4.50 30.94
CA GLY A 434 1.84 4.66 29.60
C GLY A 434 2.50 3.40 29.05
N ASN A 435 2.47 2.27 29.76
CA ASN A 435 3.03 1.00 29.33
C ASN A 435 2.04 -0.14 29.59
N VAL A 436 2.09 -1.21 28.79
CA VAL A 436 1.39 -2.47 29.09
C VAL A 436 2.37 -3.38 29.82
N ASP A 437 2.19 -3.48 31.13
CA ASP A 437 3.10 -4.20 32.01
C ASP A 437 2.38 -5.16 32.96
N THR A 438 3.14 -5.76 33.88
CA THR A 438 2.59 -6.72 34.85
C THR A 438 1.46 -6.14 35.72
N GLY A 439 1.41 -4.82 35.91
CA GLY A 439 0.32 -4.13 36.59
C GLY A 439 -1.01 -4.24 35.84
N ASP A 440 -0.97 -4.24 34.51
CA ASP A 440 -2.16 -4.38 33.68
C ASP A 440 -2.68 -5.80 33.64
N ALA A 441 -1.76 -6.77 33.50
CA ALA A 441 -2.10 -8.20 33.61
C ALA A 441 -2.73 -8.51 34.98
N ALA A 442 -2.22 -7.89 36.05
CA ALA A 442 -2.80 -8.03 37.38
C ALA A 442 -4.21 -7.41 37.47
N ARG A 443 -4.42 -6.21 36.91
CA ARG A 443 -5.72 -5.53 36.96
C ARG A 443 -6.81 -6.29 36.21
N ILE A 444 -6.52 -6.79 35.01
CA ILE A 444 -7.50 -7.61 34.27
C ILE A 444 -7.79 -8.93 34.97
N ALA A 445 -6.79 -9.56 35.58
CA ALA A 445 -7.01 -10.74 36.40
C ALA A 445 -7.90 -10.45 37.62
N TRP A 446 -7.68 -9.32 38.31
CA TRP A 446 -8.49 -8.91 39.46
C TRP A 446 -9.93 -8.55 39.09
N TYR A 447 -10.11 -7.92 37.93
CA TYR A 447 -11.44 -7.66 37.38
C TYR A 447 -12.17 -8.95 37.05
N TYR A 448 -11.51 -9.90 36.37
CA TYR A 448 -12.07 -11.20 36.03
C TYR A 448 -12.59 -11.96 37.26
N ILE A 449 -11.84 -11.96 38.37
CA ILE A 449 -12.25 -12.64 39.61
C ILE A 449 -13.18 -11.78 40.50
N GLY A 450 -13.64 -10.62 40.03
CA GLY A 450 -14.56 -9.72 40.74
C GLY A 450 -13.96 -8.99 41.95
N LYS A 451 -12.63 -8.88 42.03
CA LYS A 451 -11.91 -8.11 43.07
C LYS A 451 -11.74 -6.63 42.69
N GLU A 452 -11.73 -6.33 41.40
CA GLU A 452 -11.76 -4.98 40.83
C GLU A 452 -13.13 -4.75 40.18
N LYS A 453 -13.75 -3.58 40.37
CA LYS A 453 -15.06 -3.28 39.77
C LYS A 453 -14.97 -2.71 38.35
N TYR A 454 -13.83 -2.17 37.95
CA TYR A 454 -13.65 -1.45 36.70
C TYR A 454 -12.25 -1.67 36.11
N LEU A 455 -12.18 -1.73 34.78
CA LEU A 455 -10.93 -1.68 34.02
C LEU A 455 -10.64 -0.28 33.55
#